data_AF-G0MNM0-F1
#
_entry.id   AF-G0MNM0-F1
#
_cell.length_a   1.000
_cell.length_b   1.000
_cell.length_c   1.000
_cell.angle_alpha   90.00
_cell.angle_beta   90.00
_cell.angle_gamma   90.00
#
_symmetry.space_group_name_H-M   'P 1'
#
loop_
_entity.id
_entity.type
_entity.pdbx_description
1 polymer ?
#
loop_
_entity_poly.entity_id
_entity_poly.type
_entity_poly.pdbx_seq_one_letter_code
_entity_poly.pdbx_strand_id
1 'polypeptide(L)'
;MHPANRKKFLDGEGLQLMNLMIREKKQARQSALKVLNHATSGEEGIENCNKLVEMLGLRTIFPLFMRTPSKTKRKDTTPDEHEEHVCTILSSLLAACSENHRQRIIQKFVEHEHEKVDRAVELFLKYKEKVQRFELKKKRLSQEAGTSLDLDDPDRDYLDKLDNGLYTLQRLSLILIDVAVGVESARLREEKLFQMKLSNNRLDLMLGPIIQEYSDNLGEEAVHEQERVLLLLSKIEDFYK
;
A
#
# COMPACT_ATOMS: atom_id res chain seq x y z
N MET A 1 14.14 -15.04 -5.14
CA MET A 1 14.14 -13.66 -4.62
C MET A 1 15.56 -13.22 -4.23
N HIS A 2 16.55 -13.46 -5.10
CA HIS A 2 17.96 -13.20 -4.77
C HIS A 2 18.31 -11.71 -4.99
N PRO A 3 18.84 -10.99 -3.98
CA PRO A 3 19.13 -9.55 -4.06
C PRO A 3 19.92 -9.12 -5.30
N ALA A 4 21.01 -9.82 -5.61
CA ALA A 4 21.85 -9.50 -6.79
C ALA A 4 21.10 -9.53 -8.14
N ASN A 5 19.93 -10.19 -8.23
CA ASN A 5 19.14 -10.19 -9.46
C ASN A 5 18.38 -8.88 -9.67
N ARG A 6 18.21 -8.03 -8.64
CA ARG A 6 17.61 -6.69 -8.78
C ARG A 6 18.44 -5.82 -9.72
N LYS A 7 19.75 -5.76 -9.48
CA LYS A 7 20.70 -5.04 -10.32
C LYS A 7 20.76 -5.60 -11.73
N LYS A 8 20.85 -6.92 -11.89
CA LYS A 8 20.81 -7.56 -13.23
C LYS A 8 19.51 -7.26 -13.99
N PHE A 9 18.38 -7.22 -13.29
CA PHE A 9 17.09 -6.88 -13.87
C PHE A 9 17.03 -5.41 -14.29
N LEU A 10 17.62 -4.51 -13.50
CA LEU A 10 17.76 -3.09 -13.81
C LEU A 10 18.65 -2.87 -15.05
N ASP A 11 19.85 -3.47 -15.05
CA ASP A 11 20.85 -3.37 -16.12
C ASP A 11 20.31 -3.96 -17.44
N GLY A 12 19.49 -5.00 -17.36
CA GLY A 12 18.84 -5.64 -18.51
C GLY A 12 17.56 -4.96 -19.02
N GLU A 13 17.30 -3.71 -18.62
CA GLU A 13 16.08 -2.96 -18.97
C GLU A 13 14.76 -3.66 -18.62
N GLY A 14 14.77 -4.49 -17.58
CA GLY A 14 13.62 -5.28 -17.17
C GLY A 14 12.42 -4.40 -16.79
N LEU A 15 12.68 -3.26 -16.15
CA LEU A 15 11.63 -2.29 -15.81
C LEU A 15 10.96 -1.73 -17.08
N GLN A 16 11.73 -1.46 -18.14
CA GLN A 16 11.24 -0.87 -19.40
C GLN A 16 10.31 -1.85 -20.07
N LEU A 17 10.72 -3.12 -20.13
CA LEU A 17 9.92 -4.20 -20.67
C LEU A 17 8.62 -4.39 -19.87
N MET A 18 8.68 -4.42 -18.53
CA MET A 18 7.46 -4.58 -17.72
C MET A 18 6.51 -3.39 -17.88
N ASN A 19 7.04 -2.17 -17.90
CA ASN A 19 6.25 -0.96 -18.13
C ASN A 19 5.58 -0.99 -19.52
N LEU A 20 6.29 -1.45 -20.56
CA LEU A 20 5.74 -1.66 -21.90
C LEU A 20 4.62 -2.71 -21.88
N MET A 21 4.84 -3.88 -21.27
CA MET A 21 3.85 -4.95 -21.18
C MET A 21 2.55 -4.48 -20.49
N ILE A 22 2.66 -3.67 -19.44
CA ILE A 22 1.49 -3.12 -18.75
C ILE A 22 0.73 -2.12 -19.63
N ARG A 23 1.45 -1.31 -20.42
CA ARG A 23 0.87 -0.33 -21.35
C ARG A 23 0.13 -1.00 -22.51
N GLU A 24 0.64 -2.12 -23.00
CA GLU A 24 0.03 -2.91 -24.09
C GLU A 24 -1.29 -3.60 -23.69
N LYS A 25 -1.53 -3.79 -22.39
CA LYS A 25 -2.78 -4.37 -21.83
C LYS A 25 -3.11 -5.77 -22.36
N LYS A 26 -2.09 -6.54 -22.73
CA LYS A 26 -2.21 -7.93 -23.23
C LYS A 26 -2.13 -8.94 -22.07
N GLN A 27 -2.11 -10.23 -22.39
CA GLN A 27 -2.12 -11.35 -21.42
C GLN A 27 -1.02 -11.22 -20.34
N ALA A 28 0.19 -10.79 -20.72
CA ALA A 28 1.32 -10.66 -19.81
C ALA A 28 1.21 -9.50 -18.80
N ARG A 29 0.17 -8.66 -18.87
CA ARG A 29 0.03 -7.46 -18.04
C ARG A 29 0.07 -7.75 -16.54
N GLN A 30 -0.62 -8.80 -16.08
CA GLN A 30 -0.71 -9.10 -14.65
C GLN A 30 0.60 -9.67 -14.12
N SER A 31 1.23 -10.57 -14.88
CA SER A 31 2.56 -11.07 -14.56
C SER A 31 3.59 -9.94 -14.53
N ALA A 32 3.52 -8.99 -15.45
CA ALA A 32 4.40 -7.83 -15.46
C ALA A 32 4.20 -6.94 -14.22
N LEU A 33 2.96 -6.75 -13.78
CA LEU A 33 2.66 -6.02 -12.55
C LEU A 33 3.24 -6.73 -11.32
N LYS A 34 3.09 -8.06 -11.23
CA LYS A 34 3.68 -8.87 -10.16
C LYS A 34 5.20 -8.80 -10.15
N VAL A 35 5.84 -8.84 -11.33
CA VAL A 35 7.29 -8.66 -11.46
C VAL A 35 7.73 -7.28 -10.99
N LEU A 36 7.00 -6.21 -11.34
CA LEU A 36 7.30 -4.87 -10.84
C LEU A 36 7.17 -4.80 -9.31
N ASN A 37 6.09 -5.33 -8.75
CA ASN A 37 5.89 -5.39 -7.30
C ASN A 37 7.10 -6.02 -6.61
N HIS A 38 7.53 -7.19 -7.10
CA HIS A 38 8.75 -7.78 -6.61
C HIS A 38 9.93 -6.82 -6.82
N ALA A 39 10.20 -6.33 -8.03
CA ALA A 39 11.37 -5.50 -8.36
C ALA A 39 11.55 -4.28 -7.47
N THR A 40 10.45 -3.67 -7.00
CA THR A 40 10.45 -2.46 -6.16
C THR A 40 10.39 -2.75 -4.66
N SER A 41 10.28 -4.02 -4.24
CA SER A 41 10.16 -4.38 -2.82
C SER A 41 11.50 -4.42 -2.10
N GLY A 42 11.53 -3.91 -0.87
CA GLY A 42 12.68 -3.93 0.04
C GLY A 42 13.77 -2.90 -0.29
N GLU A 43 14.81 -2.84 0.54
CA GLU A 43 15.95 -1.94 0.37
C GLU A 43 16.71 -2.20 -0.94
N GLU A 44 16.82 -3.47 -1.31
CA GLU A 44 17.38 -3.93 -2.59
C GLU A 44 16.60 -3.43 -3.82
N GLY A 45 15.38 -2.89 -3.61
CA GLY A 45 14.52 -2.31 -4.63
C GLY A 45 14.70 -0.80 -4.83
N ILE A 46 15.51 -0.11 -4.02
CA ILE A 46 15.64 1.36 -4.04
C ILE A 46 16.04 1.90 -5.42
N GLU A 47 17.05 1.30 -6.07
CA GLU A 47 17.47 1.71 -7.42
C GLU A 47 16.35 1.51 -8.45
N ASN A 48 15.60 0.39 -8.34
CA ASN A 48 14.48 0.09 -9.21
C ASN A 48 13.33 1.10 -9.02
N CYS A 49 13.04 1.49 -7.77
CA CYS A 49 12.04 2.50 -7.44
C CYS A 49 12.35 3.84 -8.12
N ASN A 50 13.59 4.33 -7.95
CA ASN A 50 14.04 5.56 -8.59
C ASN A 50 13.97 5.45 -10.13
N LYS A 51 14.47 4.35 -10.70
CA LYS A 51 14.44 4.15 -12.15
C LYS A 51 13.01 4.13 -12.71
N LEU A 52 12.07 3.50 -12.00
CA LEU A 52 10.67 3.43 -12.39
C LEU A 52 10.03 4.83 -12.51
N VAL A 53 10.41 5.78 -11.65
CA VAL A 53 9.95 7.18 -11.73
C VAL A 53 10.62 7.93 -12.88
N GLU A 54 11.92 7.72 -13.12
CA GLU A 54 12.67 8.33 -14.22
C GLU A 54 12.09 7.95 -15.59
N MET A 55 11.80 6.66 -15.79
CA MET A 55 11.29 6.11 -17.04
C MET A 55 9.77 6.30 -17.25
N LEU A 56 9.19 7.27 -16.55
CA LEU A 56 7.76 7.63 -16.63
C LEU A 56 6.79 6.52 -16.20
N GLY A 57 7.21 5.60 -15.33
CA GLY A 57 6.38 4.51 -14.82
C GLY A 57 5.11 4.98 -14.10
N LEU A 58 5.13 6.19 -13.51
CA LEU A 58 3.95 6.78 -12.86
C LEU A 58 2.75 6.94 -13.82
N ARG A 59 3.00 7.21 -15.11
CA ARG A 59 1.93 7.29 -16.13
C ARG A 59 1.25 5.94 -16.39
N THR A 60 1.87 4.86 -15.94
CA THR A 60 1.36 3.49 -16.07
C THR A 60 0.74 2.99 -14.77
N ILE A 61 1.38 3.24 -13.63
CA ILE A 61 0.92 2.77 -12.31
C ILE A 61 -0.36 3.47 -11.86
N PHE A 62 -0.45 4.81 -11.95
CA PHE A 62 -1.63 5.54 -11.47
C PHE A 62 -2.94 5.18 -12.19
N PRO A 63 -2.97 4.95 -13.52
CA PRO A 63 -4.15 4.39 -14.18
C PRO A 63 -4.58 3.01 -13.66
N LEU A 64 -3.65 2.16 -13.22
CA LEU A 64 -3.96 0.87 -12.59
C LEU A 64 -4.52 1.05 -11.17
N PHE A 65 -4.05 2.06 -10.45
CA PHE A 65 -4.55 2.41 -9.11
C PHE A 65 -5.98 2.94 -9.16
N MET A 66 -6.27 3.82 -10.13
CA MET A 66 -7.61 4.39 -10.33
C MET A 66 -8.62 3.39 -10.87
N ARG A 67 -8.18 2.34 -11.57
CA ARG A 67 -9.09 1.38 -12.22
C ARG A 67 -8.67 -0.05 -11.96
N THR A 68 -9.42 -0.72 -11.09
CA THR A 68 -9.31 -2.16 -10.87
C THR A 68 -10.05 -2.92 -11.99
N PRO A 69 -9.38 -3.75 -12.83
CA PRO A 69 -10.07 -4.51 -13.85
C PRO A 69 -11.11 -5.52 -13.28
N SER A 70 -12.26 -5.71 -13.93
CA SER A 70 -13.32 -6.61 -13.45
C SER A 70 -12.95 -8.11 -13.48
N LYS A 71 -13.56 -8.93 -12.59
CA LYS A 71 -13.40 -10.40 -12.52
C LYS A 71 -13.71 -11.09 -13.85
N THR A 72 -14.72 -10.64 -14.59
CA THR A 72 -15.18 -11.28 -15.84
C THR A 72 -14.15 -11.22 -16.98
N LYS A 73 -13.12 -10.37 -16.87
CA LYS A 73 -12.07 -10.22 -17.88
C LYS A 73 -10.80 -11.01 -17.56
N ARG A 74 -10.78 -11.85 -16.52
CA ARG A 74 -9.53 -12.40 -15.98
C ARG A 74 -9.60 -13.90 -15.69
N LYS A 75 -8.55 -14.63 -16.08
CA LYS A 75 -8.33 -16.04 -15.75
C LYS A 75 -7.30 -16.24 -14.63
N ASP A 76 -6.38 -15.29 -14.45
CA ASP A 76 -5.13 -15.52 -13.69
C ASP A 76 -4.88 -14.57 -12.49
N THR A 77 -5.78 -13.61 -12.19
CA THR A 77 -5.60 -12.67 -11.07
C THR A 77 -6.94 -12.08 -10.62
N THR A 78 -7.14 -11.91 -9.32
CA THR A 78 -8.32 -11.31 -8.71
C THR A 78 -8.23 -9.76 -8.66
N PRO A 79 -9.36 -9.06 -8.50
CA PRO A 79 -9.37 -7.62 -8.25
C PRO A 79 -8.54 -7.22 -7.02
N ASP A 80 -8.63 -8.02 -5.94
CA ASP A 80 -7.95 -7.73 -4.67
C ASP A 80 -6.43 -7.91 -4.79
N GLU A 81 -5.94 -8.96 -5.48
CA GLU A 81 -4.50 -9.13 -5.75
C GLU A 81 -3.94 -8.00 -6.64
N HIS A 82 -4.74 -7.50 -7.58
CA HIS A 82 -4.34 -6.35 -8.40
C HIS A 82 -4.20 -5.09 -7.54
N GLU A 83 -5.20 -4.82 -6.70
CA GLU A 83 -5.16 -3.67 -5.78
C GLU A 83 -3.97 -3.78 -4.83
N GLU A 84 -3.73 -4.96 -4.27
CA GLU A 84 -2.57 -5.24 -3.43
C GLU A 84 -1.26 -4.91 -4.15
N HIS A 85 -1.01 -5.50 -5.33
CA HIS A 85 0.23 -5.26 -6.06
C HIS A 85 0.45 -3.79 -6.39
N VAL A 86 -0.60 -3.06 -6.77
CA VAL A 86 -0.48 -1.62 -7.08
C VAL A 86 -0.21 -0.80 -5.82
N CYS A 87 -0.91 -1.08 -4.71
CA CYS A 87 -0.70 -0.40 -3.43
C CYS A 87 0.70 -0.69 -2.88
N THR A 88 1.19 -1.92 -2.97
CA THR A 88 2.56 -2.26 -2.55
C THR A 88 3.58 -1.49 -3.37
N ILE A 89 3.46 -1.44 -4.70
CA ILE A 89 4.37 -0.65 -5.55
C ILE A 89 4.36 0.82 -5.14
N LEU A 90 3.18 1.44 -4.96
CA LEU A 90 3.08 2.84 -4.57
C LEU A 90 3.69 3.11 -3.19
N SER A 91 3.42 2.25 -2.21
CA SER A 91 4.00 2.33 -0.87
C SER A 91 5.52 2.21 -0.92
N SER A 92 6.07 1.24 -1.68
CA SER A 92 7.51 1.09 -1.87
C SER A 92 8.15 2.29 -2.56
N LEU A 93 7.48 2.88 -3.55
CA LEU A 93 7.97 4.08 -4.23
C LEU A 93 8.03 5.29 -3.26
N LEU A 94 7.01 5.48 -2.43
CA LEU A 94 7.01 6.57 -1.43
C LEU A 94 8.11 6.38 -0.37
N ALA A 95 8.35 5.14 0.05
CA ALA A 95 9.37 4.82 1.06
C ALA A 95 10.81 4.91 0.51
N ALA A 96 11.05 4.46 -0.72
CA ALA A 96 12.40 4.20 -1.24
C ALA A 96 12.94 5.26 -2.21
N CYS A 97 12.09 6.09 -2.81
CA CYS A 97 12.54 7.09 -3.78
C CYS A 97 13.30 8.25 -3.12
N SER A 98 14.23 8.83 -3.89
CA SER A 98 14.88 10.10 -3.53
C SER A 98 13.86 11.22 -3.35
N GLU A 99 14.21 12.28 -2.64
CA GLU A 99 13.31 13.42 -2.38
C GLU A 99 12.64 13.93 -3.66
N ASN A 100 13.43 14.18 -4.71
CA ASN A 100 12.91 14.69 -5.98
C ASN A 100 11.92 13.73 -6.64
N HIS A 101 12.18 12.41 -6.58
CA HIS A 101 11.27 11.40 -7.11
C HIS A 101 10.03 11.23 -6.24
N ARG A 102 10.17 11.31 -4.92
CA ARG A 102 9.06 11.27 -3.96
C ARG A 102 8.11 12.45 -4.14
N GLN A 103 8.64 13.66 -4.31
CA GLN A 103 7.84 14.85 -4.63
C GLN A 103 7.03 14.69 -5.93
N ARG A 104 7.63 14.07 -6.97
CA ARG A 104 6.89 13.75 -8.21
C ARG A 104 5.75 12.77 -7.99
N ILE A 105 5.88 11.83 -7.05
CA ILE A 105 4.81 10.89 -6.68
C ILE A 105 3.72 11.63 -5.90
N ILE A 106 4.07 12.44 -4.90
CA ILE A 106 3.13 13.24 -4.11
C ILE A 106 2.32 14.18 -5.03
N GLN A 107 2.95 14.80 -6.02
CA GLN A 107 2.25 15.67 -6.96
C GLN A 107 1.13 14.94 -7.73
N LYS A 108 1.25 13.63 -7.98
CA LYS A 108 0.17 12.82 -8.59
C LYS A 108 -1.08 12.75 -7.73
N PHE A 109 -0.95 12.88 -6.40
CA PHE A 109 -2.06 12.93 -5.46
C PHE A 109 -2.72 14.32 -5.36
N VAL A 110 -2.09 15.36 -5.90
CA VAL A 110 -2.66 16.72 -5.97
C VAL A 110 -3.42 16.95 -7.28
N GLU A 111 -3.04 16.25 -8.36
CA GLU A 111 -3.70 16.35 -9.66
C GLU A 111 -5.21 16.05 -9.62
N HIS A 112 -5.98 16.77 -10.45
CA HIS A 112 -7.42 16.56 -10.65
C HIS A 112 -8.21 16.57 -9.34
N GLU A 113 -8.07 17.65 -8.56
CA GLU A 113 -8.81 17.86 -7.31
C GLU A 113 -8.64 16.71 -6.30
N HIS A 114 -7.43 16.16 -6.23
CA HIS A 114 -7.08 15.06 -5.33
C HIS A 114 -7.83 13.74 -5.59
N GLU A 115 -8.22 13.44 -6.84
CA GLU A 115 -8.95 12.20 -7.16
C GLU A 115 -8.23 10.90 -6.71
N LYS A 116 -6.89 10.93 -6.59
CA LYS A 116 -6.09 9.79 -6.11
C LYS A 116 -6.20 9.62 -4.61
N VAL A 117 -6.33 10.72 -3.86
CA VAL A 117 -6.62 10.70 -2.43
C VAL A 117 -8.01 10.11 -2.21
N ASP A 118 -9.00 10.54 -3.00
CA ASP A 118 -10.36 9.97 -2.97
C ASP A 118 -10.33 8.46 -3.17
N ARG A 119 -9.57 8.00 -4.18
CA ARG A 119 -9.40 6.57 -4.46
C ARG A 119 -8.67 5.84 -3.33
N ALA A 120 -7.63 6.43 -2.76
CA ALA A 120 -6.90 5.83 -1.65
C ALA A 120 -7.80 5.65 -0.41
N VAL A 121 -8.60 6.66 -0.08
CA VAL A 121 -9.57 6.60 1.03
C VAL A 121 -10.69 5.60 0.73
N GLU A 122 -11.20 5.54 -0.50
CA GLU A 122 -12.20 4.54 -0.91
C GLU A 122 -11.67 3.11 -0.69
N LEU A 123 -10.46 2.83 -1.15
CA LEU A 123 -9.80 1.54 -0.94
C LEU A 123 -9.54 1.27 0.54
N PHE A 124 -9.08 2.26 1.28
CA PHE A 124 -8.85 2.14 2.72
C PHE A 124 -10.13 1.70 3.43
N LEU A 125 -11.27 2.35 3.15
CA LEU A 125 -12.56 1.98 3.72
C LEU A 125 -13.00 0.57 3.33
N LYS A 126 -12.83 0.19 2.05
CA LYS A 126 -13.10 -1.17 1.55
C LYS A 126 -12.33 -2.23 2.35
N TYR A 127 -11.01 -2.04 2.50
CA TYR A 127 -10.17 -3.03 3.18
C TYR A 127 -10.32 -3.00 4.71
N LYS A 128 -10.58 -1.82 5.31
CA LYS A 128 -10.93 -1.70 6.72
C LYS A 128 -12.19 -2.50 7.04
N GLU A 129 -13.24 -2.36 6.24
CA GLU A 129 -14.47 -3.13 6.40
C GLU A 129 -14.24 -4.64 6.19
N LYS A 130 -13.40 -5.02 5.21
CA LYS A 130 -13.05 -6.42 4.95
C LYS A 130 -12.38 -7.07 6.17
N VAL A 131 -11.39 -6.41 6.77
CA VAL A 131 -10.70 -6.88 7.98
C VAL A 131 -11.65 -6.96 9.17
N GLN A 132 -12.47 -5.92 9.40
CA GLN A 132 -13.46 -5.91 10.49
C GLN A 132 -14.48 -7.05 10.38
N ARG A 133 -14.95 -7.35 9.16
CA ARG A 133 -15.85 -8.48 8.93
C ARG A 133 -15.17 -9.83 9.22
N PHE A 134 -13.90 -9.95 8.86
CA PHE A 134 -13.11 -11.15 9.17
C PHE A 134 -12.95 -11.34 10.69
N GLU A 135 -12.53 -10.30 11.41
CA GLU A 135 -12.37 -10.34 12.88
C GLU A 135 -13.69 -10.68 13.59
N LEU A 136 -14.81 -10.08 13.16
CA LEU A 136 -16.13 -10.39 13.72
C LEU A 136 -16.54 -11.84 13.47
N LYS A 137 -16.25 -12.38 12.27
CA LYS A 137 -16.54 -13.78 11.94
C LYS A 137 -15.68 -14.72 12.78
N LYS A 138 -14.39 -14.45 12.92
CA LYS A 138 -13.46 -15.24 13.75
C LYS A 138 -13.92 -15.27 15.22
N LYS A 139 -14.28 -14.12 15.78
CA LYS A 139 -14.81 -14.00 17.15
C LYS A 139 -16.12 -14.75 17.38
N ARG A 140 -17.02 -14.80 16.39
CA ARG A 140 -18.27 -15.59 16.49
C ARG A 140 -17.99 -17.09 16.50
N LEU A 141 -17.11 -17.56 15.61
CA LEU A 141 -16.74 -18.97 15.53
C LEU A 141 -16.05 -19.45 16.81
N SER A 142 -15.18 -18.63 17.42
CA SER A 142 -14.53 -18.98 18.69
C SER A 142 -15.53 -19.07 19.85
N GLN A 143 -16.55 -18.20 19.87
CA GLN A 143 -17.62 -18.25 20.86
C GLN A 143 -18.51 -19.49 20.70
N GLU A 144 -18.83 -19.88 19.46
CA GLU A 144 -19.65 -21.07 19.16
C GLU A 144 -18.93 -22.39 19.43
N ALA A 145 -17.61 -22.45 19.21
CA ALA A 145 -16.81 -23.64 19.42
C ALA A 145 -16.53 -23.96 20.91
N GLY A 146 -16.80 -23.02 21.82
CA GLY A 146 -16.53 -23.17 23.26
C GLY A 146 -15.04 -23.35 23.59
N THR A 147 -14.15 -23.17 22.61
CA THR A 147 -12.70 -23.28 22.74
C THR A 147 -12.09 -21.91 22.93
N SER A 148 -11.36 -21.73 24.03
CA SER A 148 -10.42 -20.61 24.20
C SER A 148 -9.10 -20.81 23.44
N LEU A 149 -8.98 -21.92 22.69
CA LEU A 149 -7.68 -22.56 22.38
C LEU A 149 -7.02 -22.15 21.05
N ASP A 150 -7.65 -21.35 20.20
CA ASP A 150 -7.03 -20.78 18.98
C ASP A 150 -6.75 -19.26 19.11
N LEU A 151 -6.87 -18.70 20.32
CA LEU A 151 -6.65 -17.28 20.62
C LEU A 151 -5.21 -16.96 21.12
N ASP A 152 -4.37 -17.98 21.33
CA ASP A 152 -3.08 -17.82 22.02
C ASP A 152 -1.87 -17.75 21.08
N ASP A 153 -2.07 -17.81 19.76
CA ASP A 153 -1.01 -17.58 18.77
C ASP A 153 -1.24 -16.23 18.06
N PRO A 154 -0.68 -15.13 18.61
CA PRO A 154 -0.82 -13.80 18.02
C PRO A 154 -0.21 -13.71 16.60
N ASP A 155 0.85 -14.48 16.32
CA ASP A 155 1.50 -14.48 15.01
C ASP A 155 0.56 -15.12 13.97
N ARG A 156 -0.10 -16.23 14.32
CA ARG A 156 -1.10 -16.86 13.45
C ARG A 156 -2.31 -15.97 13.23
N ASP A 157 -2.79 -15.27 14.25
CA ASP A 157 -3.90 -14.31 14.08
C ASP A 157 -3.51 -13.18 13.12
N TYR A 158 -2.31 -12.63 13.28
CA TYR A 158 -1.80 -11.59 12.38
C TYR A 158 -1.68 -12.08 10.93
N LEU A 159 -1.12 -13.27 10.71
CA LEU A 159 -1.03 -13.89 9.38
C LEU A 159 -2.43 -14.09 8.75
N ASP A 160 -3.39 -14.59 9.52
CA ASP A 160 -4.77 -14.74 9.05
C ASP A 160 -5.38 -13.39 8.63
N LYS A 161 -5.12 -12.32 9.40
CA LYS A 161 -5.59 -10.96 9.04
C LYS A 161 -4.92 -10.46 7.76
N LEU A 162 -3.63 -10.73 7.56
CA LEU A 162 -2.90 -10.36 6.34
C LEU A 162 -3.55 -10.96 5.10
N ASP A 163 -3.85 -12.26 5.13
CA ASP A 163 -4.56 -12.98 4.06
C ASP A 163 -5.97 -12.43 3.81
N ASN A 164 -6.59 -11.84 4.83
CA ASN A 164 -7.92 -11.25 4.76
C ASN A 164 -7.92 -9.74 4.47
N GLY A 165 -6.78 -9.19 4.04
CA GLY A 165 -6.70 -7.84 3.48
C GLY A 165 -6.03 -6.81 4.40
N LEU A 166 -5.54 -7.20 5.57
CA LEU A 166 -4.76 -6.31 6.44
C LEU A 166 -3.50 -5.82 5.73
N TYR A 167 -2.84 -6.67 4.94
CA TYR A 167 -1.64 -6.26 4.21
C TYR A 167 -1.91 -5.07 3.28
N THR A 168 -2.97 -5.14 2.47
CA THR A 168 -3.35 -4.04 1.59
C THR A 168 -3.81 -2.81 2.38
N LEU A 169 -4.50 -3.00 3.50
CA LEU A 169 -4.91 -1.92 4.40
C LEU A 169 -3.69 -1.15 4.95
N GLN A 170 -2.66 -1.87 5.42
CA GLN A 170 -1.42 -1.28 5.91
C GLN A 170 -0.68 -0.50 4.81
N ARG A 171 -0.59 -1.04 3.59
CA ARG A 171 0.01 -0.32 2.45
C ARG A 171 -0.73 0.98 2.14
N LEU A 172 -2.07 0.96 2.19
CA LEU A 172 -2.90 2.15 2.00
C LEU A 172 -2.71 3.18 3.11
N SER A 173 -2.66 2.74 4.37
CA SER A 173 -2.37 3.62 5.51
C SER A 173 -1.03 4.35 5.34
N LEU A 174 0.02 3.62 4.93
CA LEU A 174 1.33 4.21 4.67
C LEU A 174 1.26 5.24 3.54
N ILE A 175 0.59 4.93 2.42
CA ILE A 175 0.41 5.85 1.30
C ILE A 175 -0.28 7.15 1.76
N LEU A 176 -1.40 7.05 2.47
CA LEU A 176 -2.17 8.21 2.95
C LEU A 176 -1.30 9.09 3.86
N ILE A 177 -0.59 8.46 4.80
CA ILE A 177 0.30 9.17 5.72
C ILE A 177 1.46 9.86 5.01
N ASP A 178 2.16 9.16 4.11
CA ASP A 178 3.27 9.72 3.33
C ASP A 178 2.79 10.93 2.50
N VAL A 179 1.56 10.87 1.96
CA VAL A 179 0.97 11.95 1.17
C VAL A 179 0.51 13.12 2.05
N ALA A 180 -0.14 12.86 3.19
CA ALA A 180 -0.56 13.88 4.15
C ALA A 180 0.63 14.65 4.75
N VAL A 181 1.74 13.94 5.03
CA VAL A 181 3.01 14.54 5.45
C VAL A 181 3.67 15.31 4.31
N GLY A 182 3.54 14.81 3.08
CA GLY A 182 4.15 15.40 1.90
C GLY A 182 3.51 16.72 1.46
N VAL A 183 2.19 16.87 1.59
CA VAL A 183 1.47 18.08 1.17
C VAL A 183 0.18 18.32 1.97
N GLU A 184 0.04 19.53 2.50
CA GLU A 184 -1.11 19.91 3.36
C GLU A 184 -2.46 19.80 2.64
N SER A 185 -2.56 20.15 1.36
CA SER A 185 -3.83 20.09 0.64
C SER A 185 -4.37 18.66 0.54
N ALA A 186 -3.50 17.65 0.45
CA ALA A 186 -3.91 16.26 0.47
C ALA A 186 -4.33 15.83 1.88
N ARG A 187 -3.61 16.23 2.93
CA ARG A 187 -4.03 16.03 4.33
C ARG A 187 -5.45 16.54 4.57
N LEU A 188 -5.72 17.80 4.23
CA LEU A 188 -7.04 18.40 4.41
C LEU A 188 -8.13 17.66 3.64
N ARG A 189 -7.80 17.09 2.46
CA ARG A 189 -8.72 16.25 1.71
C ARG A 189 -9.01 14.93 2.43
N GLU A 190 -7.99 14.25 2.94
CA GLU A 190 -8.13 13.02 3.72
C GLU A 190 -9.01 13.22 4.95
N GLU A 191 -8.72 14.25 5.75
CA GLU A 191 -9.49 14.60 6.95
C GLU A 191 -10.96 14.86 6.62
N LYS A 192 -11.22 15.61 5.54
CA LYS A 192 -12.58 15.88 5.08
C LYS A 192 -13.31 14.59 4.68
N LEU A 193 -12.64 13.69 3.96
CA LEU A 193 -13.25 12.43 3.53
C LEU A 193 -13.54 11.51 4.72
N PHE A 194 -12.63 11.39 5.67
CA PHE A 194 -12.88 10.61 6.90
C PHE A 194 -14.00 11.24 7.73
N GLN A 195 -14.06 12.58 7.83
CA GLN A 195 -15.15 13.25 8.52
C GLN A 195 -16.50 12.91 7.88
N MET A 196 -16.58 12.94 6.55
CA MET A 196 -17.80 12.66 5.81
C MET A 196 -18.23 11.18 5.88
N LYS A 197 -17.27 10.25 5.93
CA LYS A 197 -17.55 8.80 5.82
C LYS A 197 -17.63 8.09 7.17
N LEU A 198 -16.89 8.56 8.16
CA LEU A 198 -16.70 7.91 9.45
C LEU A 198 -17.02 8.82 10.63
N SER A 199 -17.47 10.06 10.39
CA SER A 199 -17.72 11.06 11.43
C SER A 199 -16.49 11.41 12.29
N ASN A 200 -15.29 11.14 11.77
CA ASN A 200 -14.02 11.45 12.41
C ASN A 200 -13.09 12.12 11.40
N ASN A 201 -12.53 13.28 11.72
CA ASN A 201 -11.61 14.00 10.84
C ASN A 201 -10.14 13.73 11.13
N ARG A 202 -9.82 13.08 12.25
CA ARG A 202 -8.45 12.95 12.74
C ARG A 202 -7.71 11.75 12.14
N LEU A 203 -6.63 12.03 11.41
CA LEU A 203 -5.81 11.02 10.74
C LEU A 203 -5.08 10.11 11.73
N ASP A 204 -4.58 10.67 12.83
CA ASP A 204 -3.88 9.93 13.88
C ASP A 204 -4.76 8.82 14.49
N LEU A 205 -6.03 9.14 14.74
CA LEU A 205 -6.99 8.16 15.26
C LEU A 205 -7.36 7.09 14.22
N MET A 206 -7.33 7.43 12.94
CA MET A 206 -7.78 6.57 11.85
C MET A 206 -6.69 5.63 11.34
N LEU A 207 -5.47 6.12 11.23
CA LEU A 207 -4.34 5.46 10.59
C LEU A 207 -3.29 5.00 11.62
N GLY A 208 -3.13 5.73 12.72
CA GLY A 208 -2.15 5.45 13.78
C GLY A 208 -2.20 4.01 14.30
N PRO A 209 -3.37 3.48 14.73
CA PRO A 209 -3.45 2.11 15.24
C PRO A 209 -3.03 1.04 14.23
N ILE A 210 -3.35 1.23 12.94
CA ILE A 210 -3.01 0.27 11.87
C ILE A 210 -1.50 0.30 11.60
N ILE A 211 -0.91 1.49 11.64
CA ILE A 211 0.52 1.67 11.42
C ILE A 211 1.33 1.20 12.63
N GLN A 212 0.82 1.39 13.84
CA GLN A 212 1.43 0.86 15.05
C GLN A 212 1.45 -0.67 15.01
N GLU A 213 0.31 -1.32 14.71
CA GLU A 213 0.25 -2.78 14.55
C GLU A 213 1.23 -3.25 13.45
N TYR A 214 1.35 -2.52 12.34
CA TYR A 214 2.36 -2.81 11.31
C TYR A 214 3.79 -2.70 11.86
N SER A 215 4.10 -1.63 12.59
CA SER A 215 5.43 -1.38 13.16
C SER A 215 5.82 -2.43 14.20
N ASP A 216 4.86 -2.89 15.00
CA ASP A 216 5.07 -3.88 16.06
C ASP A 216 5.35 -5.27 15.49
N ASN A 217 4.89 -5.55 14.26
CA ASN A 217 5.06 -6.81 13.54
C ASN A 217 6.18 -6.75 12.48
N LEU A 218 7.01 -5.70 12.46
CA LEU A 218 8.21 -5.68 11.64
C LEU A 218 9.27 -6.61 12.24
N GLY A 219 9.94 -7.39 11.40
CA GLY A 219 11.05 -8.24 11.84
C GLY A 219 12.26 -7.42 12.29
N GLU A 220 13.12 -8.01 13.12
CA GLU A 220 14.31 -7.37 13.69
C GLU A 220 15.27 -6.79 12.64
N GLU A 221 15.28 -7.35 11.43
CA GLU A 221 16.11 -6.89 10.31
C GLU A 221 15.58 -5.61 9.63
N ALA A 222 14.35 -5.17 9.92
CA ALA A 222 13.67 -4.05 9.24
C ALA A 222 13.85 -2.69 9.94
N VAL A 223 15.03 -2.44 10.52
CA VAL A 223 15.32 -1.25 11.36
C VAL A 223 14.99 0.06 10.63
N HIS A 224 15.42 0.20 9.37
CA HIS A 224 15.19 1.42 8.60
C HIS A 224 13.71 1.71 8.32
N GLU A 225 12.90 0.66 8.09
CA GLU A 225 11.46 0.82 7.91
C GLU A 225 10.78 1.16 9.24
N GLN A 226 11.23 0.57 10.35
CA GLN A 226 10.70 0.88 11.68
C GLN A 226 10.96 2.35 12.06
N GLU A 227 12.19 2.85 11.86
CA GLU A 227 12.53 4.26 12.09
C GLU A 227 11.68 5.21 11.23
N ARG A 228 11.49 4.87 9.95
CA ARG A 228 10.64 5.65 9.03
C ARG A 228 9.20 5.71 9.52
N VAL A 229 8.64 4.57 9.93
CA VAL A 229 7.25 4.46 10.39
C VAL A 229 7.04 5.25 11.68
N LEU A 230 7.97 5.17 12.64
CA LEU A 230 7.91 5.95 13.87
C LEU A 230 7.96 7.46 13.60
N LEU A 231 8.81 7.89 12.65
CA LEU A 231 8.86 9.29 12.24
C LEU A 231 7.52 9.74 11.64
N LEU A 232 6.89 8.90 10.82
CA LEU A 232 5.58 9.20 10.24
C LEU A 232 4.49 9.30 11.32
N LEU A 233 4.47 8.39 12.30
CA LEU A 233 3.54 8.45 13.44
C LEU A 233 3.70 9.77 14.21
N SER A 234 4.93 10.16 14.53
CA SER A 234 5.21 11.45 15.19
C SER A 234 4.69 12.63 14.38
N LYS A 235 4.94 12.65 13.07
CA LYS A 235 4.49 13.77 12.21
C LYS A 235 2.97 13.88 12.12
N ILE A 236 2.26 12.76 12.15
CA ILE A 236 0.79 12.75 12.14
C ILE A 236 0.24 13.31 13.46
N GLU A 237 0.84 12.94 14.60
CA GLU A 237 0.46 13.49 15.90
C GLU A 237 0.69 15.00 15.95
N ASP A 238 1.78 15.47 15.36
CA ASP A 238 2.12 16.90 15.29
C ASP A 238 1.13 17.73 14.46
N PHE A 239 0.25 17.11 13.65
CA PHE A 239 -0.81 17.85 12.96
C PHE A 239 -1.85 18.44 13.93
N TYR A 240 -1.95 17.91 15.15
CA TYR A 240 -3.00 18.25 16.12
C TYR A 240 -2.47 18.81 17.44
N LYS A 241 -1.18 19.15 17.50
CA LYS A 241 -0.55 19.87 18.62
C LYS A 241 -0.61 21.38 18.38
#